data_AF-A0A962SGW8-F1
#
_entry.id   AF-A0A962SGW8-F1
#
_cell.length_a   1.000
_cell.length_b   1.000
_cell.length_c   1.000
_cell.angle_alpha   90.00
_cell.angle_beta   90.00
_cell.angle_gamma   90.00
#
_symmetry.space_group_name_H-M   'P 1'
#
loop_
_entity.id
_entity.type
_entity.pdbx_description
1 polymer ?
#
loop_
_entity_poly.entity_id
_entity_poly.type
_entity_poly.pdbx_seq_one_letter_code
_entity_poly.pdbx_strand_id
1 'polypeptide(L)'
;MFQENCAACHGKAGEGSPDWKNFGPDGKLPSPPLNGTGHAWHHPLKALLHVVKNGSPGGQGNMPAWGGKLSDAEMLATIARFQSKWPDPLYAAWMRGEEAVAMRRGG
;
A
#
# COMPACT_ATOMS: atom_id res chain seq x y z
N MET A 1 4.40 13.23 5.13
CA MET A 1 4.58 12.04 4.27
C MET A 1 3.29 11.57 3.60
N PHE A 2 2.40 10.79 4.24
CA PHE A 2 1.22 10.26 3.52
C PHE A 2 0.28 11.36 2.97
N GLN A 3 -0.02 12.39 3.77
CA GLN A 3 -0.93 13.46 3.34
C GLN A 3 -0.36 14.31 2.20
N GLU A 4 0.95 14.53 2.21
CA GLU A 4 1.64 15.36 1.20
C GLU A 4 1.84 14.59 -0.12
N ASN A 5 2.12 13.28 -0.03
CA ASN A 5 2.62 12.51 -1.16
C ASN A 5 1.63 11.46 -1.71
N CYS A 6 0.67 11.01 -0.90
CA CYS A 6 -0.16 9.84 -1.24
C CYS A 6 -1.66 10.15 -1.26
N ALA A 7 -2.12 11.05 -0.39
CA ALA A 7 -3.55 11.34 -0.22
C ALA A 7 -4.20 11.97 -1.47
N ALA A 8 -3.42 12.60 -2.36
CA ALA A 8 -3.94 13.16 -3.60
C ALA A 8 -4.59 12.10 -4.51
N CYS A 9 -4.14 10.83 -4.44
CA CYS A 9 -4.67 9.74 -5.24
C CYS A 9 -5.38 8.67 -4.38
N HIS A 10 -4.86 8.37 -3.19
CA HIS A 10 -5.45 7.38 -2.29
C HIS A 10 -6.50 7.94 -1.33
N GLY A 11 -6.75 9.26 -1.35
CA GLY A 11 -7.67 9.93 -0.44
C GLY A 11 -7.07 10.18 0.95
N LYS A 12 -7.63 11.16 1.68
CA LYS A 12 -7.12 11.57 3.01
C LYS A 12 -7.29 10.46 4.04
N ALA A 13 -8.35 9.69 3.91
CA ALA A 13 -8.66 8.54 4.73
C ALA A 13 -8.13 7.23 4.14
N GLY A 14 -7.37 7.25 3.03
CA GLY A 14 -6.89 6.03 2.36
C GLY A 14 -8.02 5.24 1.68
N GLU A 15 -9.13 5.90 1.35
CA GLU A 15 -10.34 5.33 0.77
C GLU A 15 -10.19 4.92 -0.70
N GLY A 16 -9.16 5.39 -1.39
CA GLY A 16 -8.92 5.10 -2.80
C GLY A 16 -9.97 5.67 -3.73
N SER A 17 -9.91 5.25 -5.00
CA SER A 17 -10.93 5.60 -6.00
C SER A 17 -12.13 4.64 -5.92
N PRO A 18 -13.39 5.10 -6.13
CA PRO A 18 -14.58 4.24 -6.05
C PRO A 18 -14.55 3.01 -6.97
N ASP A 19 -13.95 3.13 -8.15
CA ASP A 19 -13.90 2.07 -9.17
C ASP A 19 -12.50 1.46 -9.36
N TRP A 20 -11.73 1.37 -8.27
CA TRP A 20 -10.31 0.97 -8.29
C TRP A 20 -10.02 -0.43 -8.86
N LYS A 21 -11.05 -1.26 -9.06
CA LYS A 21 -10.91 -2.62 -9.61
C LYS A 21 -11.02 -2.68 -11.13
N ASN A 22 -11.54 -1.63 -11.77
CA ASN A 22 -11.73 -1.58 -13.20
C ASN A 22 -10.69 -0.68 -13.85
N PHE A 23 -10.26 -1.04 -15.06
CA PHE A 23 -9.35 -0.19 -15.82
C PHE A 23 -10.05 1.11 -16.20
N GLY A 24 -9.36 2.23 -15.95
CA GLY A 24 -9.80 3.55 -16.37
C GLY A 24 -9.65 3.76 -17.88
N PRO A 25 -10.07 4.94 -18.39
CA PRO A 25 -9.96 5.29 -19.81
C PRO A 25 -8.53 5.29 -20.35
N ASP A 26 -7.55 5.44 -19.48
CA ASP A 26 -6.11 5.37 -19.80
C ASP A 26 -5.55 3.94 -19.82
N GLY A 27 -6.42 2.93 -19.64
CA GLY A 27 -6.05 1.52 -19.62
C GLY A 27 -5.32 1.10 -18.34
N LYS A 28 -5.44 1.88 -17.25
CA LYS A 28 -4.74 1.63 -15.97
C LYS A 28 -5.70 1.49 -14.79
N LEU A 29 -5.29 0.75 -13.78
CA LEU A 29 -6.00 0.59 -12.53
C LEU A 29 -5.90 1.88 -11.70
N PRO A 30 -7.03 2.42 -11.21
CA PRO A 30 -7.05 3.54 -10.29
C PRO A 30 -6.41 3.19 -8.93
N SER A 31 -6.26 4.21 -8.08
CA SER A 31 -5.61 4.04 -6.79
C SER A 31 -6.47 3.19 -5.84
N PRO A 32 -5.97 2.04 -5.35
CA PRO A 32 -6.75 1.18 -4.47
C PRO A 32 -6.89 1.80 -3.07
N PRO A 33 -7.94 1.42 -2.32
CA PRO A 33 -8.06 1.75 -0.90
C PRO A 33 -6.92 1.12 -0.11
N LEU A 34 -6.31 1.93 0.76
CA LEU A 34 -5.22 1.55 1.66
C LEU A 34 -5.67 1.47 3.12
N ASN A 35 -6.92 1.81 3.43
CA ASN A 35 -7.46 1.89 4.79
C ASN A 35 -8.14 0.61 5.29
N GLY A 36 -7.95 -0.51 4.59
CA GLY A 36 -8.48 -1.81 5.00
C GLY A 36 -9.76 -2.24 4.27
N THR A 37 -10.40 -1.35 3.50
CA THR A 37 -11.53 -1.73 2.61
C THR A 37 -11.05 -2.35 1.29
N GLY A 38 -9.77 -2.20 0.98
CA GLY A 38 -9.08 -2.86 -0.13
C GLY A 38 -8.38 -4.14 0.32
N HIS A 39 -7.29 -4.50 -0.38
CA HIS A 39 -6.59 -5.77 -0.17
C HIS A 39 -5.12 -5.58 0.30
N ALA A 40 -4.73 -4.35 0.67
CA ALA A 40 -3.36 -4.06 1.11
C ALA A 40 -2.91 -4.92 2.31
N TRP A 41 -3.84 -5.26 3.21
CA TRP A 41 -3.59 -6.10 4.38
C TRP A 41 -3.31 -7.58 4.07
N HIS A 42 -3.51 -8.03 2.83
CA HIS A 42 -3.07 -9.37 2.40
C HIS A 42 -1.58 -9.43 2.07
N HIS A 43 -0.93 -8.27 1.89
CA HIS A 43 0.44 -8.20 1.40
C HIS A 43 1.43 -7.96 2.53
N PRO A 44 2.59 -8.64 2.49
CA PRO A 44 3.57 -8.45 3.53
C PRO A 44 4.25 -7.07 3.47
N LEU A 45 4.86 -6.61 4.57
CA LEU A 45 5.49 -5.28 4.64
C LEU A 45 6.50 -5.07 3.51
N LYS A 46 7.30 -6.09 3.22
CA LYS A 46 8.29 -6.07 2.12
C LYS A 46 7.64 -5.84 0.75
N ALA A 47 6.47 -6.43 0.51
CA ALA A 47 5.75 -6.23 -0.75
C ALA A 47 5.16 -4.82 -0.84
N LEU A 48 4.56 -4.33 0.26
CA LEU A 48 4.07 -2.95 0.35
C LEU A 48 5.20 -1.94 0.10
N LEU A 49 6.36 -2.13 0.75
CA LEU A 49 7.54 -1.29 0.57
C LEU A 49 8.07 -1.35 -0.87
N HIS A 50 8.07 -2.54 -1.50
CA HIS A 50 8.48 -2.68 -2.89
C HIS A 50 7.59 -1.87 -3.83
N VAL A 51 6.26 -1.89 -3.64
CA VAL A 51 5.31 -1.10 -4.45
C VAL A 51 5.52 0.41 -4.22
N VAL A 52 5.69 0.86 -2.97
CA VAL A 52 5.98 2.29 -2.71
C VAL A 52 7.29 2.70 -3.38
N LYS A 53 8.33 1.88 -3.26
CA LYS A 53 9.66 2.17 -3.80
C LYS A 53 9.65 2.23 -5.34
N ASN A 54 8.96 1.29 -5.99
CA ASN A 54 9.07 1.09 -7.44
C ASN A 54 7.85 1.56 -8.25
N GLY A 55 6.76 1.97 -7.59
CA GLY A 55 5.52 2.37 -8.24
C GLY A 55 4.63 1.18 -8.62
N SER A 56 3.62 1.43 -9.46
CA SER A 56 2.64 0.41 -9.86
C SER A 56 3.31 -0.79 -10.56
N PRO A 57 3.09 -2.03 -10.07
CA PRO A 57 3.66 -3.23 -10.69
C PRO A 57 3.30 -3.34 -12.16
N GLY A 58 4.29 -3.65 -13.01
CA GLY A 58 4.09 -3.86 -14.45
C GLY A 58 3.47 -2.67 -15.19
N GLY A 59 3.50 -1.46 -14.62
CA GLY A 59 2.86 -0.28 -15.22
C GLY A 59 1.32 -0.34 -15.22
N GLN A 60 0.71 -1.26 -14.46
CA GLN A 60 -0.74 -1.46 -14.41
C GLN A 60 -1.49 -0.28 -13.80
N GLY A 61 -0.81 0.68 -13.19
CA GLY A 61 -1.38 1.85 -12.53
C GLY A 61 -0.51 3.09 -12.75
N ASN A 62 -0.97 4.21 -12.20
CA ASN A 62 -0.29 5.50 -12.30
C ASN A 62 0.59 5.85 -11.09
N MET A 63 0.77 4.94 -10.12
CA MET A 63 1.55 5.22 -8.93
C MET A 63 3.03 5.38 -9.31
N PRO A 64 3.66 6.55 -9.06
CA PRO A 64 5.06 6.76 -9.38
C PRO A 64 5.96 6.00 -8.39
N ALA A 65 7.20 5.74 -8.80
CA ALA A 65 8.25 5.29 -7.91
C ALA A 65 8.65 6.41 -6.93
N TRP A 66 8.78 6.05 -5.65
CA TRP A 66 9.24 6.93 -4.58
C TRP A 66 10.68 6.62 -4.12
N GLY A 67 11.30 5.56 -4.63
CA GLY A 67 12.72 5.30 -4.43
C GLY A 67 13.57 6.49 -4.87
N GLY A 68 14.50 6.90 -4.02
CA GLY A 68 15.36 8.08 -4.25
C GLY A 68 14.67 9.43 -4.02
N LYS A 69 13.35 9.45 -3.79
CA LYS A 69 12.59 10.65 -3.36
C LYS A 69 12.28 10.64 -1.88
N LEU A 70 12.00 9.45 -1.34
CA LEU A 70 11.80 9.19 0.08
C LEU A 70 12.86 8.21 0.58
N SER A 71 13.31 8.41 1.81
CA SER A 71 14.11 7.44 2.55
C SER A 71 13.28 6.18 2.87
N ASP A 72 13.95 5.06 3.13
CA ASP A 72 13.28 3.82 3.56
C ASP A 72 12.44 4.05 4.84
N ALA A 73 12.91 4.91 5.76
CA ALA A 73 12.17 5.27 6.97
C ALA A 73 10.89 6.06 6.66
N GLU A 74 10.92 7.00 5.73
CA GLU A 74 9.72 7.77 5.32
C GLU A 74 8.70 6.90 4.57
N MET A 75 9.17 5.94 3.77
CA MET A 75 8.30 4.96 3.13
C MET A 75 7.64 4.05 4.18
N LEU A 76 8.39 3.56 5.16
CA LEU A 76 7.83 2.78 6.28
C LEU A 76 6.83 3.59 7.11
N ALA A 77 7.12 4.86 7.41
CA ALA A 77 6.20 5.74 8.12
C ALA A 77 4.90 5.99 7.32
N THR A 78 5.01 6.06 5.98
CA THR A 78 3.85 6.17 5.08
C THR A 78 2.99 4.91 5.12
N ILE A 79 3.64 3.73 5.14
CA ILE A 79 2.94 2.44 5.27
C ILE A 79 2.22 2.36 6.61
N ALA A 80 2.94 2.60 7.71
CA ALA A 80 2.37 2.62 9.05
C ALA A 80 1.17 3.58 9.15
N ARG A 81 1.22 4.72 8.45
CA ARG A 81 0.13 5.69 8.46
C ARG A 81 -1.17 5.15 7.88
N PHE A 82 -1.16 4.39 6.79
CA PHE A 82 -2.40 3.78 6.29
C PHE A 82 -2.79 2.53 7.08
N GLN A 83 -1.82 1.78 7.62
CA GLN A 83 -2.07 0.64 8.51
C GLN A 83 -2.80 1.06 9.79
N SER A 84 -2.49 2.24 10.33
CA SER A 84 -3.19 2.81 11.50
C SER A 84 -4.69 3.06 11.30
N LYS A 85 -5.19 2.93 10.06
CA LYS A 85 -6.61 3.09 9.72
C LYS A 85 -7.32 1.75 9.58
N TRP A 86 -6.59 0.63 9.62
CA TRP A 86 -7.18 -0.69 9.50
C TRP A 86 -7.95 -1.02 10.77
N PRO A 87 -9.13 -1.66 10.66
CA PRO A 87 -9.79 -2.26 11.81
C PRO A 87 -8.86 -3.25 12.52
N ASP A 88 -8.91 -3.31 13.85
CA ASP A 88 -8.05 -4.17 14.68
C ASP A 88 -8.01 -5.63 14.19
N PRO A 89 -9.14 -6.28 13.79
CA PRO A 89 -9.09 -7.64 13.28
C PRO A 89 -8.25 -7.80 12.01
N LEU A 90 -8.23 -6.80 11.12
CA LEU A 90 -7.42 -6.82 9.90
C LEU A 90 -5.95 -6.59 10.21
N TYR A 91 -5.63 -5.65 11.10
CA TYR A 91 -4.24 -5.45 11.54
C TYR A 91 -3.68 -6.70 12.21
N ALA A 92 -4.46 -7.35 13.09
CA ALA A 92 -4.08 -8.61 13.72
C ALA A 92 -3.89 -9.74 12.70
N ALA A 93 -4.75 -9.83 11.67
CA ALA A 93 -4.59 -10.80 10.59
C ALA A 93 -3.31 -10.57 9.78
N TRP A 94 -3.01 -9.30 9.47
CA TRP A 94 -1.78 -8.92 8.78
C TRP A 94 -0.53 -9.27 9.61
N MET A 95 -0.53 -8.99 10.92
CA MET A 95 0.58 -9.34 11.82
C MET A 95 0.87 -10.85 11.82
N ARG A 96 -0.17 -11.69 11.89
CA ARG A 96 0.00 -13.15 11.77
C ARG A 96 0.58 -13.56 10.42
N GLY A 97 0.19 -12.87 9.35
CA GLY A 97 0.77 -13.05 8.01
C GLY A 97 2.27 -12.70 7.97
N GLU A 98 2.66 -11.58 8.58
CA GLU A 98 4.07 -11.17 8.69
C GLU A 98 4.91 -12.20 9.44
N GLU A 99 4.41 -12.69 10.58
CA GLU A 99 5.07 -13.75 11.37
C GLU A 99 5.27 -15.02 10.53
N ALA A 100 4.24 -15.46 9.80
CA ALA A 100 4.33 -16.63 8.94
C ALA A 100 5.36 -16.44 7.80
N VAL A 101 5.46 -15.23 7.24
CA VAL A 101 6.48 -14.90 6.23
C VAL A 101 7.89 -14.90 6.83
N ALA A 102 8.05 -14.41 8.06
CA ALA A 102 9.34 -14.41 8.76
C ALA A 102 9.82 -15.84 9.05
N MET A 103 8.94 -16.72 9.53
CA MET A 103 9.25 -18.13 9.81
C MET A 103 9.70 -18.89 8.56
N ARG A 104 9.12 -18.60 7.38
CA ARG A 104 9.50 -19.24 6.11
C ARG A 104 10.87 -18.81 5.57
N ARG A 105 11.46 -17.72 6.08
CA ARG A 105 12.76 -17.20 5.63
C ARG A 105 13.93 -17.62 6.51
N GLY A 106 13.66 -18.23 7.66
CA GLY A 106 14.67 -18.67 8.63
C GLY A 106 14.94 -20.18 8.61
N GLY A 107 14.49 -20.90 7.58
CA GLY A 107 14.69 -22.34 7.41
C GLY A 107 15.54 -22.67 6.19
#